data_AF-A0AAU9NXI6-F1
#
_entry.id   AF-A0AAU9NXI6-F1
#
_cell.length_a   1.000
_cell.length_b   1.000
_cell.length_c   1.000
_cell.angle_alpha   90.00
_cell.angle_beta   90.00
_cell.angle_gamma   90.00
#
_symmetry.space_group_name_H-M   'P 1'
#
loop_
_entity.id
_entity.type
_entity.pdbx_description
1 polymer ?
#
loop_
_entity_poly.entity_id
_entity_poly.type
_entity_poly.pdbx_seq_one_letter_code
_entity_poly.pdbx_strand_id
1 'polypeptide(L)'
;MEVDGGCSSSKRKEIHSIETNKPYRGIRMRKWGKWVAEIREPNKRSRIWLGSYSSPVAAARAYDTAVFYLRGPSARLNFPDSIGDDGDLHDLSSASIRKKATEVGAKVDALQNQHGGTHHHHHSPSTGGLSGRVCLNTDLNEYPSPESSDEN
;
A
#
# COMPACT_ATOMS: atom_id res chain seq x y z
N MET A 1 27.37 38.33 18.13
CA MET A 1 27.53 36.92 17.75
C MET A 1 26.16 36.29 17.83
N GLU A 2 25.48 36.26 16.70
CA GLU A 2 24.22 35.54 16.51
C GLU A 2 24.56 34.04 16.41
N VAL A 3 23.94 33.22 17.25
CA VAL A 3 23.84 31.78 16.98
C VAL A 3 22.37 31.39 17.14
N ASP A 4 21.79 31.10 15.99
CA ASP A 4 20.41 30.70 15.74
C ASP A 4 20.00 29.38 16.40
N GLY A 5 18.69 29.22 16.57
CA GLY A 5 18.07 27.97 16.15
C GLY A 5 17.58 27.00 17.22
N GLY A 6 16.95 27.50 18.28
CA GLY A 6 16.10 26.67 19.14
C GLY A 6 14.85 26.16 18.42
N CYS A 7 14.95 25.13 17.58
CA CYS A 7 13.77 24.44 17.03
C CYS A 7 13.34 23.29 17.96
N SER A 8 12.88 23.65 19.15
CA SER A 8 12.11 22.75 20.02
C SER A 8 10.68 22.68 19.48
N SER A 9 10.38 21.69 18.65
CA SER A 9 8.99 21.43 18.20
C SER A 9 8.56 20.00 18.53
N SER A 10 8.73 19.58 19.78
CA SER A 10 7.93 18.51 20.38
C SER A 10 6.52 19.01 20.68
N LYS A 11 5.75 19.37 19.63
CA LYS A 11 4.32 19.61 19.75
C LYS A 11 3.59 18.41 19.16
N ARG A 12 3.39 17.39 20.02
CA ARG A 12 2.36 16.37 19.87
C ARG A 12 1.03 17.08 19.66
N LYS A 13 0.66 17.34 18.41
CA LYS A 13 -0.73 17.64 18.05
C LYS A 13 -1.34 16.33 17.60
N GLU A 14 -1.88 15.63 18.57
CA GLU A 14 -2.93 14.65 18.39
C GLU A 14 -4.15 15.42 17.85
N ILE A 15 -4.10 15.80 16.57
CA ILE A 15 -5.24 16.40 15.90
C ILE A 15 -6.25 15.27 15.75
N HIS A 16 -7.20 15.25 16.67
CA HIS A 16 -8.53 14.70 16.48
C HIS A 16 -9.10 15.30 15.19
N SER A 17 -8.81 14.66 14.05
CA SER A 17 -9.47 14.97 12.79
C SER A 17 -10.87 14.39 12.87
N ILE A 18 -11.82 15.22 13.26
CA ILE A 18 -13.22 15.06 12.86
C ILE A 18 -13.23 15.21 11.33
N GLU A 19 -12.86 14.15 10.63
CA GLU A 19 -12.89 14.07 9.18
C GLU A 19 -13.68 12.82 8.79
N THR A 20 -14.98 13.04 8.59
CA THR A 20 -15.81 12.31 7.60
C THR A 20 -15.57 10.80 7.50
N ASN A 21 -16.15 10.01 8.42
CA ASN A 21 -16.37 8.56 8.27
C ASN A 21 -15.20 7.74 7.65
N LYS A 22 -13.95 8.04 8.00
CA LYS A 22 -12.80 7.24 7.56
C LYS A 22 -12.71 6.00 8.44
N PRO A 23 -12.92 4.79 7.89
CA PRO A 23 -13.09 3.59 8.71
C PRO A 23 -11.81 3.18 9.47
N TYR A 24 -10.62 3.55 8.96
CA TYR A 24 -9.34 3.16 9.54
C TYR A 24 -8.28 4.26 9.43
N ARG A 25 -7.33 4.26 10.37
CA ARG A 25 -6.23 5.24 10.44
C ARG A 25 -5.21 4.98 9.33
N GLY A 26 -4.70 6.04 8.73
CA GLY A 26 -3.72 5.95 7.64
C GLY A 26 -4.31 5.51 6.29
N ILE A 27 -5.62 5.29 6.21
CA ILE A 27 -6.30 4.79 5.03
C ILE A 27 -7.07 5.92 4.34
N ARG A 28 -6.89 6.04 3.03
CA ARG A 28 -7.65 6.98 2.20
C ARG A 28 -8.37 6.26 1.06
N MET A 29 -9.62 6.65 0.81
CA MET A 29 -10.40 6.18 -0.33
C MET A 29 -10.27 7.15 -1.49
N ARG A 30 -9.96 6.65 -2.70
CA ARG A 30 -10.04 7.44 -3.92
C ARG A 30 -11.46 7.41 -4.49
N LYS A 31 -11.81 8.41 -5.30
CA LYS A 31 -13.08 8.46 -6.08
C LYS A 31 -13.33 7.22 -6.94
N TRP A 32 -12.26 6.50 -7.30
CA TRP A 32 -12.30 5.23 -8.03
C TRP A 32 -12.62 4.00 -7.15
N GLY A 33 -12.92 4.18 -5.86
CA GLY A 33 -13.28 3.08 -4.95
C GLY A 33 -12.10 2.20 -4.52
N LYS A 34 -10.86 2.65 -4.73
CA LYS A 34 -9.65 1.94 -4.23
C LYS A 34 -9.17 2.55 -2.91
N TRP A 35 -8.79 1.68 -1.99
CA TRP A 35 -8.23 2.04 -0.70
C TRP A 35 -6.72 2.10 -0.80
N VAL A 36 -6.11 3.12 -0.21
CA VAL A 36 -4.66 3.31 -0.23
C VAL A 36 -4.14 3.41 1.20
N ALA A 37 -3.03 2.72 1.45
CA ALA A 37 -2.25 2.83 2.68
C ALA A 37 -0.90 3.52 2.42
N GLU A 38 -0.60 4.56 3.19
CA GLU A 38 0.69 5.26 3.17
C GLU A 38 1.11 5.67 4.60
N ILE A 39 2.42 5.75 4.86
CA ILE A 39 2.94 6.16 6.17
C ILE A 39 4.04 7.21 6.05
N ARG A 40 4.13 8.07 7.06
CA ARG A 40 5.19 9.07 7.25
C ARG A 40 6.00 8.72 8.48
N GLU A 41 7.32 8.72 8.34
CA GLU A 41 8.23 8.54 9.47
C GLU A 41 8.33 9.86 10.26
N PRO A 42 8.36 9.84 11.61
CA PRO A 42 8.31 11.07 12.43
C PRO A 42 9.51 12.01 12.20
N ASN A 43 10.65 11.47 11.75
CA ASN A 43 11.88 12.21 11.52
C ASN A 43 12.23 12.40 10.04
N LYS A 44 11.42 11.87 9.11
CA LYS A 44 11.68 11.99 7.67
C LYS A 44 10.53 12.71 6.97
N ARG A 45 10.87 13.52 5.96
CA ARG A 45 9.87 14.14 5.06
C ARG A 45 9.29 13.13 4.06
N SER A 46 9.99 12.03 3.85
CA SER A 46 9.63 10.99 2.89
C SER A 46 8.37 10.23 3.32
N ARG A 47 7.61 9.78 2.32
CA ARG A 47 6.45 8.91 2.51
C ARG A 47 6.74 7.54 1.96
N ILE A 48 6.27 6.51 2.66
CA ILE A 48 6.33 5.14 2.17
C ILE A 48 4.94 4.77 1.67
N TRP A 49 4.84 4.52 0.37
CA TRP A 49 3.66 3.90 -0.22
C TRP A 49 3.65 2.42 0.13
N LEU A 50 2.61 1.95 0.82
CA LEU A 50 2.50 0.57 1.29
C LEU A 50 1.71 -0.30 0.30
N GLY A 51 0.74 0.31 -0.38
CA GLY A 51 -0.04 -0.36 -1.42
C GLY A 51 -1.40 0.29 -1.68
N SER A 52 -2.08 -0.25 -2.68
CA SER A 52 -3.49 0.01 -2.96
C SER A 52 -4.26 -1.31 -2.94
N TYR A 53 -5.40 -1.32 -2.27
CA TYR A 53 -6.16 -2.53 -1.97
C TYR A 53 -7.63 -2.33 -2.35
N SER A 54 -8.34 -3.44 -2.54
CA SER A 54 -9.78 -3.45 -2.80
C SER A 54 -10.58 -3.34 -1.50
N SER A 55 -10.03 -3.83 -0.39
CA SER A 55 -10.64 -3.79 0.93
C SER A 55 -10.01 -2.72 1.86
N PRO A 56 -10.82 -2.01 2.67
CA PRO A 56 -10.31 -1.11 3.70
C PRO A 56 -9.56 -1.86 4.81
N VAL A 57 -9.95 -3.11 5.09
CA VAL A 57 -9.31 -3.96 6.12
C VAL A 57 -7.91 -4.37 5.68
N ALA A 58 -7.76 -4.79 4.42
CA ALA A 58 -6.46 -5.13 3.84
C ALA A 58 -5.49 -3.94 3.90
N ALA A 59 -5.98 -2.74 3.55
CA ALA A 59 -5.20 -1.52 3.63
C ALA A 59 -4.79 -1.19 5.08
N ALA A 60 -5.71 -1.31 6.04
CA ALA A 60 -5.45 -1.06 7.45
C ALA A 60 -4.46 -2.06 8.06
N ARG A 61 -4.51 -3.33 7.66
CA ARG A 61 -3.55 -4.37 8.07
C ARG A 61 -2.13 -4.09 7.55
N ALA A 62 -2.00 -3.68 6.30
CA ALA A 62 -0.73 -3.24 5.74
C ALA A 62 -0.18 -2.02 6.50
N TYR A 63 -1.04 -1.07 6.85
CA TYR A 63 -0.66 0.12 7.62
C TYR A 63 -0.17 -0.24 9.02
N ASP A 64 -0.89 -1.10 9.74
CA ASP A 64 -0.52 -1.53 11.10
C ASP A 64 0.84 -2.21 11.12
N THR A 65 1.11 -3.08 10.13
CA THR A 65 2.42 -3.71 9.94
C THR A 65 3.52 -2.65 9.84
N ALA A 66 3.33 -1.64 8.99
CA ALA A 66 4.32 -0.58 8.82
C ALA A 66 4.49 0.30 10.08
N VAL A 67 3.40 0.58 10.80
CA VAL A 67 3.42 1.33 12.06
C VAL A 67 4.20 0.56 13.13
N PHE A 68 4.01 -0.75 13.22
CA PHE A 68 4.73 -1.61 14.16
C PHE A 68 6.22 -1.62 13.91
N TYR A 69 6.66 -1.77 12.65
CA TYR A 69 8.10 -1.68 12.34
C TYR A 69 8.68 -0.29 12.63
N LEU A 70 7.92 0.79 12.45
CA LEU A 70 8.45 2.16 12.68
C LEU A 70 8.44 2.61 14.15
N ARG A 71 7.49 2.14 14.95
CA ARG A 71 7.27 2.61 16.34
C ARG A 71 7.48 1.52 17.38
N GLY A 72 7.63 0.28 16.96
CA GLY A 72 7.75 -0.89 17.82
C GLY A 72 6.42 -1.38 18.42
N PRO A 73 6.50 -2.27 19.41
CA PRO A 73 5.33 -2.93 20.03
C PRO A 73 4.36 -1.98 20.73
N SER A 74 4.81 -0.80 21.15
CA SER A 74 3.97 0.20 21.82
C SER A 74 3.17 1.07 20.85
N ALA A 75 3.14 0.71 19.56
CA ALA A 75 2.45 1.49 18.57
C ALA A 75 0.92 1.36 18.68
N ARG A 76 0.21 2.46 18.44
CA ARG A 76 -1.25 2.46 18.36
C ARG A 76 -1.67 1.99 16.96
N LEU A 77 -2.13 0.75 16.88
CA LEU A 77 -2.60 0.09 15.65
C LEU A 77 -4.13 0.21 15.49
N ASN A 78 -4.66 -0.13 14.31
CA ASN A 78 -6.09 -0.34 14.12
C ASN A 78 -6.53 -1.69 14.69
N PHE A 79 -5.66 -2.70 14.60
CA PHE A 79 -5.92 -4.07 15.04
C PHE A 79 -4.84 -4.59 16.01
N PRO A 80 -5.00 -4.38 17.32
CA PRO A 80 -4.00 -4.77 18.32
C PRO A 80 -3.76 -6.29 18.35
N ASP A 81 -4.78 -7.11 18.11
CA ASP A 81 -4.70 -8.58 18.22
C ASP A 81 -4.02 -9.27 17.03
N SER A 82 -3.58 -8.51 16.03
CA SER A 82 -3.16 -9.08 14.74
C SER A 82 -1.68 -9.02 14.44
N ILE A 83 -0.92 -8.31 15.27
CA ILE A 83 0.53 -8.28 15.17
C ILE A 83 1.07 -9.20 16.25
N GLY A 84 1.10 -10.48 15.92
CA GLY A 84 1.70 -11.52 16.74
C GLY A 84 3.13 -11.75 16.29
N ASP A 85 4.09 -11.31 17.10
CA ASP A 85 5.45 -11.87 17.17
C ASP A 85 6.14 -12.16 15.83
N ASP A 86 6.10 -11.23 14.88
CA ASP A 86 6.94 -11.31 13.68
C ASP A 86 8.37 -10.93 14.10
N GLY A 87 9.08 -11.92 14.69
CA GLY A 87 10.31 -11.82 15.47
C GLY A 87 11.59 -11.32 14.76
N ASP A 88 11.50 -10.32 13.90
CA ASP A 88 12.67 -9.61 13.40
C ASP A 88 12.35 -8.13 13.16
N LEU A 89 12.43 -7.33 14.24
CA LEU A 89 12.26 -5.87 14.19
C LEU A 89 13.56 -5.16 13.76
N HIS A 90 14.59 -5.90 13.34
CA HIS A 90 15.94 -5.35 13.14
C HIS A 90 16.15 -4.66 11.80
N ASP A 91 15.37 -4.97 10.75
CA ASP A 91 15.48 -4.29 9.46
C ASP A 91 14.43 -3.18 9.29
N LEU A 92 14.76 -2.01 9.85
CA LEU A 92 13.97 -0.78 9.78
C LEU A 92 14.06 -0.07 8.42
N SER A 93 14.59 -0.72 7.38
CA SER A 93 14.65 -0.15 6.04
C SER A 93 13.25 0.09 5.47
N SER A 94 13.04 1.24 4.83
CA SER A 94 11.78 1.58 4.16
C SER A 94 11.36 0.54 3.11
N ALA A 95 12.33 -0.18 2.51
CA ALA A 95 12.07 -1.26 1.57
C ALA A 95 11.51 -2.51 2.26
N SER A 96 12.09 -2.92 3.38
CA SER A 96 11.67 -4.09 4.16
C SER A 96 10.29 -3.86 4.79
N ILE A 97 10.06 -2.66 5.33
CA ILE A 97 8.74 -2.22 5.82
C ILE A 97 7.69 -2.31 4.71
N ARG A 98 8.01 -1.80 3.52
CA ARG A 98 7.09 -1.86 2.37
C ARG A 98 6.80 -3.31 1.98
N LYS A 99 7.83 -4.14 1.85
CA LYS A 99 7.69 -5.56 1.47
C LYS A 99 6.74 -6.28 2.42
N LYS A 100 6.98 -6.18 3.73
CA LYS A 100 6.14 -6.83 4.76
C LYS A 100 4.71 -6.30 4.77
N ALA A 101 4.54 -4.98 4.72
CA ALA A 101 3.21 -4.36 4.67
C ALA A 101 2.43 -4.79 3.42
N THR A 102 3.09 -4.83 2.26
CA THR A 102 2.48 -5.26 1.00
C THR A 102 2.07 -6.73 1.07
N GLU A 103 2.92 -7.61 1.60
CA GLU A 103 2.64 -9.03 1.78
C GLU A 103 1.39 -9.28 2.64
N VAL A 104 1.34 -8.66 3.83
CA VAL A 104 0.20 -8.78 4.75
C VAL A 104 -1.08 -8.25 4.10
N GLY A 105 -1.02 -7.06 3.50
CA GLY A 105 -2.17 -6.47 2.83
C GLY A 105 -2.69 -7.33 1.68
N ALA A 106 -1.79 -7.85 0.83
CA ALA A 106 -2.14 -8.69 -0.30
C ALA A 106 -2.79 -10.01 0.13
N LYS A 107 -2.28 -10.64 1.19
CA LYS A 107 -2.86 -11.86 1.76
C LYS A 107 -4.29 -11.61 2.25
N VAL A 108 -4.53 -10.52 2.96
CA VAL A 108 -5.87 -10.17 3.47
C VAL A 108 -6.82 -9.81 2.33
N ASP A 109 -6.36 -9.03 1.35
CA ASP A 109 -7.16 -8.65 0.17
C ASP A 109 -7.58 -9.89 -0.63
N ALA A 110 -6.65 -10.84 -0.84
CA ALA A 110 -6.93 -12.10 -1.51
C ALA A 110 -8.01 -12.92 -0.78
N LEU A 111 -7.89 -13.07 0.54
CA LEU A 111 -8.86 -13.83 1.35
C LEU A 111 -10.26 -13.21 1.31
N GLN A 112 -10.37 -11.89 1.33
CA GLN A 112 -11.67 -11.22 1.26
C GLN A 112 -12.29 -11.33 -0.14
N ASN A 113 -11.48 -11.30 -1.21
CA ASN A 113 -11.96 -11.47 -2.57
C ASN A 113 -12.46 -12.89 -2.86
N GLN A 114 -11.99 -13.92 -2.15
CA GLN A 114 -12.50 -15.30 -2.31
C GLN A 114 -13.96 -15.46 -1.85
N HIS A 115 -14.43 -14.66 -0.90
CA HIS A 115 -15.79 -14.77 -0.34
C HIS A 115 -16.83 -13.94 -1.12
N GLY A 116 -16.41 -13.15 -2.11
CA GLY A 116 -17.28 -12.34 -2.99
C GLY A 116 -17.53 -12.96 -4.37
N GLY A 117 -17.08 -14.19 -4.61
CA GLY A 117 -17.14 -14.88 -5.90
C GLY A 117 -18.38 -15.76 -6.09
N THR A 118 -19.60 -15.27 -5.87
CA THR A 118 -20.75 -15.84 -6.60
C THR A 118 -20.71 -15.29 -8.03
N HIS A 119 -19.97 -16.00 -8.88
CA HIS A 119 -19.95 -15.75 -10.32
C HIS A 119 -21.32 -16.12 -10.92
N HIS A 120 -22.08 -15.11 -11.34
CA HIS A 120 -23.10 -15.27 -12.35
C HIS A 120 -22.45 -15.71 -13.68
N HIS A 121 -23.07 -16.69 -14.34
CA HIS A 121 -22.80 -17.23 -15.70
C HIS A 121 -21.51 -18.03 -15.90
N HIS A 122 -21.63 -19.34 -15.63
CA HIS A 122 -20.86 -20.38 -16.31
C HIS A 122 -21.24 -20.42 -17.79
N HIS A 123 -20.36 -19.91 -18.66
CA HIS A 123 -20.20 -20.46 -20.01
C HIS A 123 -19.17 -21.59 -19.93
N SER A 124 -19.58 -22.77 -20.39
CA SER A 124 -18.89 -24.06 -20.30
C SER A 124 -17.50 -24.06 -20.97
N PRO A 125 -16.53 -24.86 -20.51
CA PRO A 125 -15.26 -25.02 -21.19
C PRO A 125 -15.36 -26.16 -22.23
N SER A 126 -15.33 -25.77 -23.50
CA SER A 126 -14.98 -26.62 -24.64
C SER A 126 -14.37 -25.64 -25.63
N THR A 127 -13.07 -25.62 -25.92
CA THR A 127 -12.25 -26.64 -26.58
C THR A 127 -10.82 -26.09 -26.63
N GLY A 128 -9.81 -26.95 -26.74
CA GLY A 128 -8.39 -26.62 -26.61
C GLY A 128 -7.86 -25.46 -27.47
N GLY A 129 -6.81 -24.83 -26.95
CA GLY A 129 -6.03 -23.82 -27.66
C GLY A 129 -4.81 -23.41 -26.85
N LEU A 130 -3.63 -23.75 -27.36
CA LEU A 130 -2.33 -23.26 -26.92
C LEU A 130 -2.31 -21.72 -26.99
N SER A 131 -1.77 -21.03 -25.98
CA SER A 131 -0.86 -19.86 -26.13
C SER A 131 -0.72 -19.05 -24.83
N GLY A 132 0.53 -18.79 -24.43
CA GLY A 132 0.90 -17.46 -23.98
C GLY A 132 0.81 -17.12 -22.49
N ARG A 133 1.52 -17.85 -21.61
CA ARG A 133 2.08 -17.20 -20.41
C ARG A 133 3.35 -16.46 -20.84
N VAL A 134 3.22 -15.19 -21.20
CA VAL A 134 4.34 -14.26 -21.23
C VAL A 134 3.95 -13.08 -20.37
N CYS A 135 4.51 -13.04 -19.16
CA CYS A 135 4.69 -11.82 -18.40
C CYS A 135 5.59 -10.91 -19.25
N LEU A 136 5.00 -10.07 -20.09
CA LEU A 136 5.73 -9.04 -20.81
C LEU A 136 6.16 -7.97 -19.80
N ASN A 137 7.46 -7.96 -19.56
CA ASN A 137 8.18 -6.79 -19.09
C ASN A 137 7.89 -5.66 -20.09
N THR A 138 7.17 -4.63 -19.67
CA THR A 138 7.04 -3.40 -20.46
C THR A 138 8.40 -2.70 -20.42
N ASP A 139 9.22 -2.94 -21.44
CA ASP A 139 10.46 -2.19 -21.67
C ASP A 139 10.08 -0.79 -22.18
N LEU A 140 10.18 0.19 -21.29
CA LEU A 140 9.73 1.57 -21.46
C LEU A 140 10.76 2.44 -22.22
N ASN A 141 11.38 1.91 -23.28
CA ASN A 141 12.36 2.65 -24.08
C ASN A 141 12.17 2.52 -25.59
N GLU A 142 10.93 2.34 -26.07
CA GLU A 142 10.64 2.46 -27.50
C GLU A 142 10.26 3.91 -27.84
N TYR A 143 11.20 4.66 -28.42
CA TYR A 143 10.91 5.94 -29.05
C TYR A 143 9.99 5.70 -30.26
N PRO A 144 8.94 6.52 -30.47
CA PRO A 144 8.13 6.41 -31.68
C PRO A 144 9.02 6.72 -32.90
N SER A 145 9.18 5.73 -33.77
CA SER A 145 9.82 5.89 -35.08
C SER A 145 9.14 7.04 -35.86
N PRO A 146 9.90 7.92 -36.52
CA PRO A 146 9.30 8.91 -37.41
C PRO A 146 8.60 8.16 -38.55
N GLU A 147 7.29 8.31 -38.65
CA GLU A 147 6.54 7.96 -39.87
C GLU A 147 7.21 8.68 -41.04
N SER A 148 7.90 7.90 -41.85
CA SER A 148 8.16 8.21 -43.25
C SER A 148 6.92 7.78 -44.02
N SER A 149 6.33 8.71 -44.76
CA SER A 149 5.61 8.52 -46.03
C SER A 149 4.84 9.81 -46.35
N ASP A 150 4.67 10.33 -47.57
CA ASP A 150 5.25 10.24 -48.91
C ASP A 150 4.47 11.31 -49.73
N GLU A 151 5.07 11.82 -50.81
CA GLU A 151 4.45 12.52 -51.96
C GLU A 151 3.74 13.89 -51.83
N ASN A 152 4.34 14.93 -52.44
CA ASN A 152 4.05 15.34 -53.83
C ASN A 152 5.07 16.36 -54.35
#